data_AF-A0A1A8I7L2-F1
#
_entry.id   AF-A0A1A8I7L2-F1
#
_cell.length_a   1.000
_cell.length_b   1.000
_cell.length_c   1.000
_cell.angle_alpha   90.00
_cell.angle_beta   90.00
_cell.angle_gamma   90.00
#
_symmetry.space_group_name_H-M   'P 1'
#
loop_
_entity.id
_entity.type
_entity.pdbx_description
1 polymer ?
#
loop_
_entity_poly.entity_id
_entity_poly.type
_entity_poly.pdbx_seq_one_letter_code
_entity_poly.pdbx_strand_id
1 'polypeptide(L)'
;MTHRPSCSYLGLGLMSARLAILGGPSSPSVPGSSTELLSTCLPAEFSGTWEHADIIYTVKGQEAGGPAYEACRSIVEKVLFRKVMKASEAADVDFYAFSYYYDRAVDLGVIDEKRGGTIRVSDYVQAAQTVCSRVIRGPLQSPFLCLDLVYISVLLQELGLPPRKQLKLARTINQVETSWALGATFHYMETLKRP
;
A
#
# COMPACT_ATOMS: atom_id res chain seq x y z
N MET A 1 -24.63 -11.53 19.38
CA MET A 1 -23.78 -10.40 18.96
C MET A 1 -22.52 -10.97 18.34
N THR A 2 -22.27 -10.70 17.06
CA THR A 2 -20.96 -10.99 16.44
C THR A 2 -20.04 -9.82 16.72
N HIS A 3 -18.96 -10.03 17.46
CA HIS A 3 -17.95 -9.00 17.68
C HIS A 3 -17.08 -8.88 16.42
N ARG A 4 -17.11 -7.73 15.72
CA ARG A 4 -16.23 -7.45 14.58
C ARG A 4 -15.25 -6.34 14.96
N PRO A 5 -13.95 -6.63 15.11
CA PRO A 5 -12.95 -5.58 15.31
C PRO A 5 -12.86 -4.71 14.04
N SER A 6 -12.78 -3.39 14.23
CA SER A 6 -12.62 -2.41 13.16
C SER A 6 -11.58 -1.38 13.59
N CYS A 7 -10.56 -1.18 12.76
CA CYS A 7 -9.48 -0.23 12.99
C CYS A 7 -9.21 0.57 11.73
N SER A 8 -8.94 1.87 11.87
CA SER A 8 -8.46 2.75 10.80
C SER A 8 -7.14 3.36 11.23
N TYR A 9 -6.13 3.28 10.37
CA TYR A 9 -4.79 3.80 10.64
C TYR A 9 -4.57 5.10 9.85
N LEU A 10 -4.88 6.23 10.49
CA LEU A 10 -4.74 7.55 9.88
C LEU A 10 -3.28 7.81 9.46
N GLY A 11 -3.08 8.32 8.25
CA GLY A 11 -1.75 8.58 7.70
C GLY A 11 -1.02 7.36 7.15
N LEU A 12 -1.61 6.17 7.22
CA LEU A 12 -1.09 4.93 6.61
C LEU A 12 -1.82 4.54 5.32
N GLY A 13 -2.54 5.47 4.69
CA GLY A 13 -2.95 5.30 3.29
C GLY A 13 -1.73 5.38 2.37
N LEU A 14 -1.74 4.70 1.22
CA LEU A 14 -0.55 4.60 0.35
C LEU A 14 0.08 5.95 0.02
N MET A 15 -0.72 6.96 -0.34
CA MET A 15 -0.19 8.29 -0.70
C MET A 15 0.43 9.02 0.49
N SER A 16 -0.18 8.94 1.67
CA SER A 16 0.39 9.52 2.90
C SER A 16 1.65 8.77 3.33
N ALA A 17 1.66 7.44 3.18
CA ALA A 17 2.82 6.62 3.46
C ALA A 17 3.98 6.93 2.51
N ARG A 18 3.72 7.15 1.21
CA ARG A 18 4.72 7.62 0.25
C ARG A 18 5.38 8.90 0.74
N LEU A 19 4.61 9.92 1.13
CA LEU A 19 5.17 11.16 1.65
C LEU A 19 6.11 10.89 2.85
N ALA A 20 5.67 10.08 3.82
CA ALA A 20 6.47 9.74 4.99
C ALA A 20 7.77 8.97 4.63
N ILE A 21 7.71 8.04 3.68
CA ILE A 21 8.86 7.23 3.24
C ILE A 21 9.85 8.07 2.42
N LEU A 22 9.35 9.04 1.65
CA LEU A 22 10.16 9.99 0.88
C LEU A 22 10.81 11.08 1.76
N GLY A 23 10.56 11.06 3.08
CA GLY A 23 11.10 12.05 4.01
C GLY A 23 10.37 13.39 3.98
N GLY A 24 9.12 13.41 3.48
CA GLY A 24 8.29 14.60 3.47
C GLY A 24 7.92 15.09 4.88
N PRO A 25 7.56 16.38 5.02
CA PRO A 25 7.27 16.98 6.31
C PRO A 25 6.01 16.38 6.95
N SER A 26 6.01 16.25 8.27
CA SER A 26 4.88 15.73 9.06
C SER A 26 3.65 16.65 9.07
N SER A 27 3.82 17.90 8.64
CA SER A 27 2.81 18.97 8.60
C SER A 27 2.86 19.64 7.23
N PRO A 28 1.74 20.18 6.71
CA PRO A 28 1.76 20.92 5.45
C PRO A 28 2.82 22.02 5.52
N SER A 29 3.79 21.96 4.61
CA SER A 29 4.74 23.04 4.38
C SER A 29 4.01 24.24 3.78
N VAL A 30 4.59 25.43 3.93
CA VAL A 30 4.05 26.66 3.34
C VAL A 30 3.84 26.47 1.84
N PRO A 31 2.64 26.77 1.30
CA PRO A 31 2.36 26.68 -0.13
C PRO A 31 3.41 27.45 -0.94
N GLY A 32 4.01 26.82 -1.95
CA GLY A 32 5.03 27.43 -2.80
C GLY A 32 6.49 27.16 -2.41
N SER A 33 6.75 26.41 -1.34
CA SER A 33 8.10 25.87 -1.10
C SER A 33 8.32 24.57 -1.87
N SER A 34 9.10 24.62 -2.96
CA SER A 34 9.55 23.41 -3.66
C SER A 34 10.43 22.60 -2.71
N THR A 35 9.88 21.54 -2.13
CA THR A 35 10.62 20.66 -1.22
C THR A 35 11.20 19.52 -2.04
N GLU A 36 12.52 19.46 -2.11
CA GLU A 36 13.24 18.34 -2.73
C GLU A 36 13.23 17.14 -1.77
N LEU A 37 12.76 15.99 -2.24
CA LEU A 37 12.69 14.75 -1.48
C LEU A 37 13.62 13.72 -2.13
N LEU A 38 14.60 13.26 -1.37
CA LEU A 38 15.56 12.24 -1.78
C LEU A 38 15.19 10.90 -1.14
N SER A 39 15.14 9.84 -1.94
CA SER A 39 14.77 8.52 -1.41
C SER A 39 15.51 7.37 -2.07
N THR A 40 15.97 6.45 -1.25
CA THR A 40 16.53 5.16 -1.65
C THR A 40 15.46 4.14 -2.06
N CYS A 41 14.18 4.46 -1.83
CA CYS A 41 13.04 3.68 -2.34
C CYS A 41 12.68 3.99 -3.79
N LEU A 42 13.32 5.01 -4.38
CA LEU A 42 13.18 5.40 -5.77
C LEU A 42 14.43 4.99 -6.55
N PRO A 43 14.31 4.63 -7.83
CA PRO A 43 15.47 4.28 -8.64
C PRO A 43 16.42 5.46 -8.79
N ALA A 44 17.73 5.22 -8.63
CA ALA A 44 18.72 6.28 -8.42
C ALA A 44 18.70 7.40 -9.48
N GLU A 45 18.50 7.03 -10.74
CA GLU A 45 18.48 7.99 -11.87
C GLU A 45 17.13 8.68 -12.08
N PHE A 46 16.12 8.33 -11.29
CA PHE A 46 14.82 8.95 -11.40
C PHE A 46 14.84 10.36 -10.80
N SER A 47 14.33 11.32 -11.56
CA SER A 47 13.96 12.65 -11.06
C SER A 47 12.65 13.07 -11.70
N GLY A 48 11.71 13.54 -10.89
CA GLY A 48 10.40 13.95 -11.38
C GLY A 48 9.64 14.79 -10.37
N THR A 49 8.45 15.25 -10.77
CA THR A 49 7.52 15.93 -9.89
C THR A 49 6.44 14.97 -9.40
N TRP A 50 5.98 15.18 -8.17
CA TRP A 50 4.89 14.42 -7.58
C TRP A 50 4.01 15.34 -6.76
N GLU A 51 2.71 15.34 -7.04
CA GLU A 51 1.73 16.17 -6.32
C GLU A 51 1.04 15.35 -5.23
N HIS A 52 0.98 15.93 -4.03
CA HIS A 52 0.24 15.36 -2.92
C HIS A 52 -0.28 16.48 -2.01
N ALA A 53 -1.57 16.42 -1.67
CA ALA A 53 -2.24 17.44 -0.84
C ALA A 53 -2.00 18.87 -1.35
N ASP A 54 -2.17 19.06 -2.66
CA ASP A 54 -1.99 20.34 -3.38
C ASP A 54 -0.56 20.92 -3.31
N ILE A 55 0.43 20.12 -2.90
CA ILE A 55 1.86 20.48 -2.88
C ILE A 55 2.60 19.67 -3.95
N ILE A 56 3.36 20.37 -4.79
CA ILE A 56 4.23 19.76 -5.80
C ILE A 56 5.62 19.56 -5.21
N TYR A 57 6.02 18.30 -5.05
CA TYR A 57 7.34 17.89 -4.60
C TYR A 57 8.24 17.59 -5.79
N THR A 58 9.54 17.90 -5.67
CA THR A 58 10.55 17.34 -6.56
C THR A 58 11.09 16.07 -5.91
N VAL A 59 10.85 14.91 -6.50
CA VAL A 59 11.27 13.61 -5.99
C VAL A 59 12.46 13.10 -6.79
N LYS A 60 13.49 12.64 -6.08
CA LYS A 60 14.73 12.14 -6.67
C LYS A 60 15.13 10.81 -6.05
N GLY A 61 15.59 9.90 -6.89
CA GLY A 61 16.26 8.68 -6.46
C GLY A 61 17.59 8.99 -5.80
N GLN A 62 17.98 8.13 -4.86
CA GLN A 62 19.28 8.18 -4.21
C GLN A 62 19.90 6.78 -4.20
N GLU A 63 21.20 6.71 -4.51
CA GLU A 63 21.98 5.49 -4.36
C GLU A 63 21.96 5.00 -2.90
N ALA A 64 21.56 3.75 -2.70
CA ALA A 64 21.37 3.18 -1.37
C ALA A 64 22.70 2.79 -0.67
N GLY A 65 23.83 2.82 -1.38
CA GLY A 65 25.12 2.33 -0.87
C GLY A 65 25.15 0.83 -0.57
N GLY A 66 24.16 0.09 -1.07
CA GLY A 66 23.91 -1.33 -0.81
C GLY A 66 22.63 -1.80 -1.52
N PRO A 67 22.08 -2.98 -1.18
CA PRO A 67 20.83 -3.47 -1.76
C PRO A 67 19.65 -2.51 -1.54
N ALA A 68 19.07 -2.01 -2.63
CA ALA A 68 18.01 -0.99 -2.59
C ALA A 68 16.73 -1.47 -1.86
N TYR A 69 16.40 -2.76 -1.98
CA TYR A 69 15.26 -3.36 -1.29
C TYR A 69 15.39 -3.22 0.23
N GLU A 70 16.53 -3.63 0.80
CA GLU A 70 16.81 -3.58 2.24
C GLU A 70 16.85 -2.16 2.77
N ALA A 71 17.45 -1.23 2.01
CA ALA A 71 17.48 0.18 2.37
C ALA A 71 16.07 0.78 2.43
N CYS A 72 15.24 0.50 1.42
CA CYS A 72 13.86 0.96 1.41
C CYS A 72 13.02 0.31 2.52
N ARG A 73 13.18 -1.00 2.71
CA ARG A 73 12.50 -1.77 3.76
C ARG A 73 12.76 -1.20 5.15
N SER A 74 14.01 -0.82 5.45
CA SER A 74 14.36 -0.20 6.72
C SER A 74 13.64 1.14 6.97
N ILE A 75 13.47 1.96 5.93
CA ILE A 75 12.72 3.22 6.03
C ILE A 75 11.24 2.92 6.30
N VAL A 76 10.66 1.97 5.56
CA VAL A 76 9.27 1.56 5.73
C VAL A 76 9.00 1.00 7.13
N GLU A 77 9.88 0.13 7.65
CA GLU A 77 9.79 -0.41 9.01
C GLU A 77 9.79 0.72 10.05
N LYS A 78 10.65 1.75 9.89
CA LYS A 78 10.66 2.93 10.77
C LYS A 78 9.35 3.72 10.67
N VAL A 79 8.81 3.90 9.46
CA VAL A 79 7.54 4.61 9.26
C VAL A 79 6.38 3.88 9.94
N LEU A 80 6.38 2.55 9.94
CA LEU A 80 5.31 1.71 10.50
C LEU A 80 5.50 1.38 11.99
N PHE A 81 6.70 1.58 12.53
CA PHE A 81 7.05 1.20 13.90
C PHE A 81 6.02 1.69 14.92
N ARG A 82 5.40 0.74 15.65
CA ARG A 82 4.38 0.97 16.68
C ARG A 82 3.11 1.72 16.21
N LYS A 83 2.87 1.82 14.91
CA LYS A 83 1.65 2.46 14.36
C LYS A 83 0.53 1.48 14.02
N VAL A 84 0.82 0.18 14.03
CA VAL A 84 -0.10 -0.87 13.61
C VAL A 84 -0.25 -1.90 14.73
N MET A 85 -1.48 -2.38 14.93
CA MET A 85 -1.77 -3.48 15.85
C MET A 85 -1.85 -4.79 15.07
N LYS A 86 -1.14 -5.82 15.57
CA LYS A 86 -1.24 -7.18 15.04
C LYS A 86 -2.63 -7.74 15.29
N ALA A 87 -3.23 -8.31 14.26
CA ALA A 87 -4.46 -9.08 14.36
C ALA A 87 -4.10 -10.57 14.48
N SER A 88 -4.14 -11.11 15.69
CA SER A 88 -3.77 -12.50 15.98
C SER A 88 -4.55 -13.52 15.13
N GLU A 89 -5.82 -13.22 14.85
CA GLU A 89 -6.72 -14.08 14.10
C GLU A 89 -6.52 -13.96 12.58
N ALA A 90 -5.70 -13.01 12.12
CA ALA A 90 -5.54 -12.73 10.70
C ALA A 90 -4.93 -13.91 9.92
N ALA A 91 -4.18 -14.78 10.60
CA ALA A 91 -3.64 -15.99 10.00
C ALA A 91 -4.74 -16.96 9.55
N ASP A 92 -5.89 -17.00 10.23
CA ASP A 92 -6.86 -18.09 10.13
C ASP A 92 -8.15 -17.72 9.37
N VAL A 93 -8.38 -16.44 9.08
CA VAL A 93 -9.59 -15.96 8.39
C VAL A 93 -9.34 -15.53 6.95
N ASP A 94 -10.29 -15.74 6.04
CA ASP A 94 -10.16 -15.27 4.66
C ASP A 94 -10.15 -13.73 4.59
N PHE A 95 -9.16 -13.16 3.90
CA PHE A 95 -9.07 -11.72 3.68
C PHE A 95 -9.42 -11.37 2.25
N TYR A 96 -10.30 -10.38 2.11
CA TYR A 96 -10.40 -9.60 0.89
C TYR A 96 -9.60 -8.31 1.05
N ALA A 97 -8.81 -7.96 0.04
CA ALA A 97 -8.08 -6.72 -0.01
C ALA A 97 -8.41 -5.95 -1.29
N PHE A 98 -8.54 -4.63 -1.16
CA PHE A 98 -9.08 -3.73 -2.17
C PHE A 98 -8.11 -2.58 -2.45
N SER A 99 -8.46 -1.70 -3.38
CA SER A 99 -7.72 -0.47 -3.66
C SER A 99 -6.25 -0.76 -4.01
N TYR A 100 -5.28 -0.14 -3.32
CA TYR A 100 -3.87 -0.24 -3.68
C TYR A 100 -3.28 -1.65 -3.68
N TYR A 101 -3.78 -2.56 -2.84
CA TYR A 101 -3.39 -3.97 -2.91
C TYR A 101 -3.78 -4.56 -4.28
N TYR A 102 -4.99 -4.25 -4.75
CA TYR A 102 -5.47 -4.65 -6.07
C TYR A 102 -4.63 -4.02 -7.18
N ASP A 103 -4.49 -2.69 -7.17
CA ASP A 103 -3.84 -1.98 -8.27
C ASP A 103 -2.37 -2.39 -8.43
N ARG A 104 -1.63 -2.59 -7.32
CA ARG A 104 -0.26 -3.09 -7.37
C ARG A 104 -0.17 -4.53 -7.85
N ALA A 105 -1.13 -5.38 -7.52
CA ALA A 105 -1.17 -6.74 -8.04
C ALA A 105 -1.48 -6.77 -9.56
N VAL A 106 -2.28 -5.83 -10.06
CA VAL A 106 -2.49 -5.63 -11.51
C VAL A 106 -1.20 -5.15 -12.18
N ASP A 107 -0.51 -4.17 -11.61
CA ASP A 107 0.76 -3.65 -12.15
C ASP A 107 1.84 -4.74 -12.25
N LEU A 108 1.79 -5.73 -11.35
CA LEU A 108 2.66 -6.90 -11.37
C LEU A 108 2.23 -7.99 -12.38
N GLY A 109 1.03 -7.87 -12.96
CA GLY A 109 0.45 -8.88 -13.84
C GLY A 109 0.12 -10.21 -13.16
N VAL A 110 0.06 -10.24 -11.82
CA VAL A 110 -0.25 -11.46 -11.05
C VAL A 110 -1.75 -11.74 -10.93
N ILE A 111 -2.57 -10.71 -11.16
CA ILE A 111 -4.03 -10.83 -11.25
C ILE A 111 -4.56 -10.17 -12.52
N ASP A 112 -5.75 -10.58 -12.93
CA ASP A 112 -6.47 -9.99 -14.06
C ASP A 112 -7.14 -8.68 -13.62
N GLU A 113 -6.97 -7.60 -14.39
CA GLU A 113 -7.53 -6.28 -14.04
C GLU A 113 -9.05 -6.28 -13.92
N LYS A 114 -9.77 -7.13 -14.67
CA LYS A 114 -11.24 -7.16 -14.69
C LYS A 114 -11.79 -8.17 -13.67
N ARG A 115 -11.15 -9.32 -13.55
CA ARG A 115 -11.64 -10.46 -12.77
C ARG A 115 -11.06 -10.51 -11.36
N GLY A 116 -9.96 -9.81 -11.11
CA GLY A 116 -9.20 -9.92 -9.87
C GLY A 116 -8.45 -11.24 -9.79
N GLY A 117 -8.17 -11.69 -8.56
CA GLY A 117 -7.46 -12.94 -8.33
C GLY A 117 -7.03 -13.11 -6.87
N THR A 118 -6.04 -13.95 -6.66
CA THR A 118 -5.47 -14.21 -5.34
C THR A 118 -3.97 -14.00 -5.37
N ILE A 119 -3.43 -13.37 -4.33
CA ILE A 119 -1.99 -13.16 -4.18
C ILE A 119 -1.55 -13.56 -2.77
N ARG A 120 -0.32 -14.06 -2.61
CA ARG A 120 0.26 -14.27 -1.28
C ARG A 120 1.03 -13.03 -0.82
N VAL A 121 1.12 -12.85 0.49
CA VAL A 121 2.01 -11.82 1.08
C VAL A 121 3.45 -11.99 0.58
N SER A 122 3.94 -13.22 0.41
CA SER A 122 5.27 -13.52 -0.14
C SER A 122 5.47 -13.05 -1.57
N ASP A 123 4.40 -12.99 -2.38
CA ASP A 123 4.52 -12.60 -3.78
C ASP A 123 4.79 -11.09 -3.90
N TYR A 124 4.21 -10.25 -3.02
CA TYR A 124 4.59 -8.84 -2.91
C TYR A 124 6.06 -8.66 -2.50
N VAL A 125 6.56 -9.48 -1.56
CA VAL A 125 7.96 -9.42 -1.11
C VAL A 125 8.91 -9.73 -2.26
N GLN A 126 8.68 -10.84 -2.97
CA GLN A 126 9.52 -11.25 -4.10
C GLN A 126 9.47 -10.25 -5.26
N ALA A 127 8.28 -9.71 -5.53
CA ALA A 127 8.10 -8.65 -6.51
C ALA A 127 8.86 -7.38 -6.11
N ALA A 128 8.79 -6.95 -4.84
CA ALA A 128 9.54 -5.82 -4.34
C ALA A 128 11.06 -6.02 -4.51
N GLN A 129 11.60 -7.18 -4.11
CA GLN A 129 13.02 -7.50 -4.29
C GLN A 129 13.45 -7.43 -5.77
N THR A 130 12.58 -7.90 -6.67
CA THR A 130 12.83 -7.89 -8.12
C THR A 130 12.74 -6.48 -8.70
N VAL A 131 11.76 -5.69 -8.31
CA VAL A 131 11.55 -4.34 -8.83
C VAL A 131 12.61 -3.38 -8.31
N CYS A 132 12.93 -3.44 -7.01
CA CYS A 132 13.93 -2.56 -6.40
C CYS A 132 15.36 -2.81 -6.91
N SER A 133 15.66 -4.01 -7.43
CA SER A 133 16.98 -4.33 -8.02
C SER A 133 17.09 -4.00 -9.51
N ARG A 134 15.99 -3.66 -10.18
CA ARG A 134 15.99 -3.30 -11.60
C ARG A 134 16.23 -1.80 -11.75
N VAL A 135 17.14 -1.46 -12.66
CA VAL A 135 17.16 -0.11 -13.26
C VAL A 135 15.86 0.06 -14.04
N ILE A 136 15.10 1.14 -13.80
CA ILE A 136 13.88 1.42 -14.59
C ILE A 136 14.29 1.50 -16.06
N ARG A 137 13.83 0.53 -16.84
CA ARG A 137 13.98 0.54 -18.30
C ARG A 137 12.62 0.83 -18.92
N GLY A 138 12.40 2.10 -19.24
CA GLY A 138 11.27 2.56 -20.05
C GLY A 138 10.14 3.24 -19.27
N PRO A 139 9.23 3.90 -20.01
CA PRO A 139 8.19 4.79 -19.46
C PRO A 139 6.99 4.08 -18.81
N LEU A 140 6.94 2.74 -18.80
CA LEU A 140 5.74 1.97 -18.47
C LEU A 140 5.60 1.60 -16.98
N GLN A 141 6.64 1.71 -16.16
CA GLN A 141 6.56 1.40 -14.72
C GLN A 141 6.64 2.66 -13.88
N SER A 142 5.67 2.80 -12.97
CA SER A 142 5.66 3.86 -11.96
C SER A 142 6.98 3.88 -11.19
N PRO A 143 7.62 5.05 -11.01
CA PRO A 143 8.86 5.16 -10.25
C PRO A 143 8.68 4.78 -8.77
N PHE A 144 7.44 4.78 -8.27
CA PHE A 144 7.08 4.42 -6.90
C PHE A 144 6.83 2.92 -6.72
N LEU A 145 6.93 2.08 -7.76
CA LEU A 145 6.52 0.67 -7.65
C LEU A 145 7.35 -0.11 -6.61
N CYS A 146 8.68 0.12 -6.55
CA CYS A 146 9.52 -0.46 -5.48
C CYS A 146 9.00 -0.04 -4.09
N LEU A 147 8.86 1.28 -3.86
CA LEU A 147 8.34 1.84 -2.62
C LEU A 147 7.01 1.22 -2.22
N ASP A 148 6.04 1.20 -3.13
CA ASP A 148 4.68 0.70 -2.87
C ASP A 148 4.66 -0.77 -2.47
N LEU A 149 5.44 -1.61 -3.17
CA LEU A 149 5.49 -3.05 -2.91
C LEU A 149 6.20 -3.35 -1.58
N VAL A 150 7.28 -2.62 -1.27
CA VAL A 150 7.92 -2.69 0.05
C VAL A 150 6.93 -2.26 1.12
N TYR A 151 6.24 -1.15 0.94
CA TYR A 151 5.25 -0.65 1.89
C TYR A 151 4.12 -1.66 2.15
N ILE A 152 3.48 -2.16 1.10
CA ILE A 152 2.41 -3.16 1.19
C ILE A 152 2.90 -4.41 1.90
N SER A 153 4.05 -4.95 1.49
CA SER A 153 4.57 -6.20 2.05
C SER A 153 4.89 -6.08 3.54
N VAL A 154 5.56 -5.00 3.97
CA VAL A 154 5.86 -4.76 5.39
C VAL A 154 4.60 -4.48 6.18
N LEU A 155 3.66 -3.68 5.67
CA LEU A 155 2.39 -3.40 6.34
C LEU A 155 1.59 -4.68 6.61
N LEU A 156 1.49 -5.58 5.64
CA LEU A 156 0.80 -6.86 5.80
C LEU A 156 1.48 -7.74 6.86
N GLN A 157 2.81 -7.75 6.90
CA GLN A 157 3.57 -8.48 7.92
C GLN A 157 3.39 -7.87 9.32
N GLU A 158 3.41 -6.54 9.45
CA GLU A 158 3.17 -5.82 10.71
C GLU A 158 1.74 -6.00 11.23
N LEU A 159 0.76 -6.18 10.34
CA LEU A 159 -0.61 -6.56 10.68
C LEU A 159 -0.72 -8.02 11.18
N GLY A 160 0.34 -8.82 11.03
CA GLY A 160 0.39 -10.22 11.48
C GLY A 160 0.06 -11.25 10.41
N LEU A 161 -0.02 -10.86 9.12
CA LEU A 161 -0.28 -11.82 8.06
C LEU A 161 1.01 -12.56 7.68
N PRO A 162 1.05 -13.91 7.79
CA PRO A 162 2.24 -14.67 7.46
C PRO A 162 2.53 -14.63 5.95
N PRO A 163 3.78 -14.88 5.50
CA PRO A 163 4.14 -14.84 4.08
C PRO A 163 3.26 -15.72 3.17
N ARG A 164 2.80 -16.86 3.67
CA ARG A 164 1.93 -17.79 2.95
C ARG A 164 0.46 -17.37 2.87
N LYS A 165 0.05 -16.33 3.60
CA LYS A 165 -1.34 -15.89 3.66
C LYS A 165 -1.79 -15.41 2.30
N GLN A 166 -2.92 -15.95 1.84
CA GLN A 166 -3.55 -15.55 0.59
C GLN A 166 -4.55 -14.42 0.84
N LEU A 167 -4.52 -13.43 -0.05
CA LEU A 167 -5.44 -12.31 -0.10
C LEU A 167 -6.28 -12.41 -1.38
N LYS A 168 -7.60 -12.37 -1.23
CA LYS A 168 -8.53 -12.29 -2.36
C LYS A 168 -8.64 -10.84 -2.81
N LEU A 169 -8.29 -10.57 -4.05
CA LEU A 169 -8.29 -9.24 -4.64
C LEU A 169 -9.42 -9.15 -5.65
N ALA A 170 -10.42 -8.32 -5.37
CA ALA A 170 -11.58 -8.14 -6.23
C ALA A 170 -12.02 -6.66 -6.19
N ARG A 171 -12.42 -6.09 -7.33
CA ARG A 171 -13.10 -4.77 -7.36
C ARG A 171 -14.60 -4.89 -7.09
N THR A 172 -15.18 -6.02 -7.48
CA THR A 172 -16.60 -6.33 -7.29
C THR A 172 -16.76 -7.75 -6.80
N ILE A 173 -17.83 -8.02 -6.07
CA ILE A 173 -18.24 -9.38 -5.71
C ILE A 173 -19.54 -9.64 -6.47
N ASN A 174 -19.53 -10.60 -7.40
CA ASN A 174 -20.66 -10.90 -8.29
C ASN A 174 -21.21 -9.66 -9.02
N GLN A 175 -20.31 -8.86 -9.62
CA GLN A 175 -20.62 -7.62 -10.34
C GLN A 175 -21.20 -6.49 -9.49
N VAL A 176 -21.29 -6.65 -8.16
CA VAL A 176 -21.68 -5.58 -7.25
C VAL A 176 -20.43 -4.95 -6.65
N GLU A 177 -20.34 -3.63 -6.74
CA GLU A 177 -19.30 -2.86 -6.06
C GLU A 177 -19.44 -3.05 -4.54
N THR A 178 -18.38 -3.51 -3.90
CA THR A 178 -18.35 -3.64 -2.44
C THR A 178 -18.08 -2.26 -1.85
N SER A 179 -19.15 -1.54 -1.51
CA SER A 179 -19.07 -0.25 -0.84
C SER A 179 -19.65 -0.31 0.57
N TRP A 180 -19.22 0.63 1.41
CA TRP A 180 -19.77 0.80 2.76
C TRP A 180 -21.29 1.09 2.72
N ALA A 181 -21.79 1.70 1.64
CA ALA A 181 -23.19 2.04 1.47
C ALA A 181 -24.09 0.79 1.47
N LEU A 182 -23.66 -0.30 0.80
CA LEU A 182 -24.39 -1.56 0.80
C LEU A 182 -24.53 -2.13 2.23
N GLY A 183 -23.46 -2.06 3.02
CA GLY A 183 -23.48 -2.47 4.42
C GLY A 183 -24.44 -1.62 5.27
N ALA A 184 -24.47 -0.31 5.04
CA ALA A 184 -25.39 0.61 5.72
C ALA A 184 -26.85 0.31 5.38
N THR A 185 -27.16 0.00 4.11
CA THR A 185 -28.50 -0.41 3.68
C THR A 185 -28.94 -1.70 4.36
N PHE A 186 -28.10 -2.73 4.40
CA PHE A 186 -28.44 -3.97 5.11
C PHE A 186 -28.68 -3.75 6.59
N HIS A 187 -27.82 -2.96 7.25
CA HIS A 187 -28.01 -2.60 8.64
C HIS A 187 -29.35 -1.88 8.87
N TYR A 188 -29.68 -0.90 8.02
CA TYR A 188 -30.95 -0.19 8.08
C TYR A 188 -32.15 -1.13 7.90
N MET A 189 -32.10 -2.02 6.90
CA MET A 189 -33.16 -3.01 6.67
C MET A 189 -33.34 -3.99 7.83
N GLU A 190 -32.26 -4.40 8.51
CA GLU A 190 -32.35 -5.23 9.71
C GLU A 190 -33.02 -4.50 10.88
N THR A 191 -32.76 -3.21 11.05
CA THR A 191 -33.42 -2.41 12.11
C THR A 191 -34.92 -2.29 11.90
N LEU A 192 -35.38 -2.24 10.64
CA LEU A 192 -36.81 -2.20 10.29
C LEU A 192 -37.54 -3.53 10.56
N LYS A 193 -36.81 -4.65 10.67
CA LYS A 193 -37.39 -5.99 10.91
C LYS A 193 -37.53 -6.34 12.40
N ARG A 194 -37.07 -5.48 13.32
CA ARG A 194 -37.24 -5.68 14.75
C ARG A 194 -38.57 -5.02 15.19
N PRO A 195 -39.59 -5.80 15.62
CA PRO A 195 -40.84 -5.26 16.15
C PRO A 195 -40.65 -4.49 17.46
#